data_AF-A0A976EE47-F1
#
_entry.id   AF-A0A976EE47-F1
#
_cell.length_a   1.000
_cell.length_b   1.000
_cell.length_c   1.000
_cell.angle_alpha   90.00
_cell.angle_beta   90.00
_cell.angle_gamma   90.00
#
_symmetry.space_group_name_H-M   'P 1'
#
loop_
_entity.id
_entity.type
_entity.pdbx_description
1 polymer ?
#
loop_
_entity_poly.entity_id
_entity_poly.type
_entity_poly.pdbx_seq_one_letter_code
_entity_poly.pdbx_strand_id
1 'polypeptide(L)'
;MLNRLEEIKDSLYKYIETELQLFKIELQGGFESFIIKLIYLFVLLILLFAVGIFLLVLLAVFLNHFWKSDYAGFVAVGALMAATTLFWVLARRTAQEWIKKTLHQFFRNQ
;
A
#
# COMPACT_ATOMS: atom_id res chain seq x y z
N MET A 1 -51.62 26.37 1.35
CA MET A 1 -51.01 25.04 1.58
C MET A 1 -49.67 24.87 0.84
N LEU A 2 -49.49 25.52 -0.32
CA LEU A 2 -48.21 25.51 -1.07
C LEU A 2 -47.00 26.11 -0.31
N ASN A 3 -47.18 27.21 0.44
CA ASN A 3 -46.11 27.81 1.25
C ASN A 3 -45.44 26.86 2.26
N ARG A 4 -46.22 25.94 2.85
CA ARG A 4 -45.71 24.97 3.84
C ARG A 4 -44.82 23.92 3.19
N LEU A 5 -45.12 23.53 1.95
CA LEU A 5 -44.31 22.61 1.15
C LEU A 5 -42.97 23.25 0.76
N GLU A 6 -42.97 24.56 0.46
CA GLU A 6 -41.74 25.31 0.22
C GLU A 6 -40.86 25.46 1.46
N GLU A 7 -41.44 25.77 2.63
CA GLU A 7 -40.70 25.83 3.90
C GLU A 7 -40.06 24.48 4.28
N ILE A 8 -40.77 23.37 4.07
CA ILE A 8 -40.25 22.02 4.34
C ILE A 8 -39.13 21.67 3.36
N LYS A 9 -39.29 22.00 2.07
CA LYS A 9 -38.25 21.79 1.06
C LYS A 9 -36.97 22.57 1.40
N ASP A 10 -37.07 23.85 1.74
CA ASP A 10 -35.91 24.68 2.08
C ASP A 10 -35.21 24.20 3.36
N SER A 11 -35.98 23.76 4.36
CA SER A 11 -35.44 23.21 5.59
C SER A 11 -34.70 21.88 5.35
N LEU A 12 -35.26 21.00 4.51
CA LEU A 12 -34.62 19.76 4.10
C LEU A 12 -33.37 20.01 3.25
N TYR A 13 -33.41 21.01 2.37
CA TYR A 13 -32.26 21.37 1.54
C TYR A 13 -31.10 21.86 2.41
N LYS A 14 -31.36 22.73 3.38
CA LYS A 14 -30.36 23.18 4.37
C LYS A 14 -29.80 22.04 5.20
N TYR A 15 -30.65 21.11 5.61
CA TYR A 15 -30.22 19.94 6.39
C TYR A 15 -29.27 19.05 5.57
N ILE A 16 -29.66 18.69 4.35
CA ILE A 16 -28.83 17.89 3.43
C ILE A 16 -27.53 18.62 3.10
N GLU A 17 -27.57 19.92 2.85
CA GLU A 17 -26.38 20.72 2.58
C GLU A 17 -25.40 20.70 3.76
N THR A 18 -25.91 20.79 4.99
CA THR A 18 -25.09 20.72 6.21
C THR A 18 -24.47 19.34 6.39
N GLU A 19 -25.22 18.26 6.20
CA GLU A 19 -24.72 16.88 6.26
C GLU A 19 -23.65 16.61 5.19
N LEU A 20 -23.85 17.11 3.96
CA LEU A 20 -22.85 17.01 2.89
C LEU A 20 -21.58 17.80 3.19
N GLN A 21 -21.70 18.98 3.81
CA GLN A 21 -20.55 19.77 4.26
C GLN A 21 -19.79 19.06 5.38
N LEU A 22 -20.49 18.51 6.38
CA LEU A 22 -19.89 17.72 7.46
C LEU A 22 -19.16 16.49 6.90
N PHE A 23 -19.81 15.75 6.00
CA PHE A 23 -19.22 14.59 5.33
C PHE A 23 -17.95 14.94 4.54
N LYS A 24 -17.94 16.09 3.85
CA LYS A 24 -16.77 16.57 3.11
C LYS A 24 -15.59 16.89 4.04
N ILE A 25 -15.85 17.53 5.18
CA ILE A 25 -14.83 17.86 6.19
C ILE A 25 -14.25 16.57 6.79
N GLU A 26 -15.11 15.61 7.12
CA GLU A 26 -14.71 14.33 7.72
C GLU A 26 -13.90 13.47 6.73
N LEU A 27 -14.32 13.41 5.47
CA LEU A 27 -13.54 12.78 4.40
C LEU A 27 -12.19 13.44 4.21
N GLN A 28 -12.13 14.78 4.22
CA GLN A 28 -10.87 15.48 4.02
C GLN A 28 -9.86 15.21 5.14
N GLY A 29 -10.31 15.22 6.41
CA GLY A 29 -9.45 14.85 7.55
C GLY A 29 -8.96 13.40 7.51
N GLY A 30 -9.83 12.47 7.12
CA GLY A 30 -9.45 11.07 6.91
C GLY A 30 -8.45 10.88 5.77
N PHE A 31 -8.65 11.59 4.66
CA PHE A 31 -7.80 11.51 3.46
C PHE A 31 -6.42 12.13 3.70
N GLU A 32 -6.35 13.27 4.39
CA GLU A 32 -5.08 13.91 4.77
C GLU A 32 -4.24 12.99 5.66
N SER A 33 -4.85 12.40 6.71
CA SER A 33 -4.14 11.45 7.58
C SER A 33 -3.69 10.19 6.82
N PHE A 34 -4.51 9.70 5.90
CA PHE A 34 -4.17 8.55 5.06
C PHE A 34 -2.99 8.85 4.14
N ILE A 35 -2.99 10.00 3.46
CA ILE A 35 -1.89 10.43 2.59
C ILE A 35 -0.59 10.55 3.38
N ILE A 36 -0.61 11.20 4.56
CA ILE A 36 0.59 11.38 5.38
C ILE A 36 1.17 10.02 5.80
N LYS A 37 0.32 9.07 6.23
CA LYS A 37 0.75 7.70 6.56
C LYS A 37 1.34 6.98 5.35
N LEU A 38 0.74 7.16 4.17
CA LEU A 38 1.22 6.55 2.94
C LEU A 38 2.60 7.09 2.54
N ILE A 39 2.82 8.40 2.64
CA ILE A 39 4.11 9.04 2.39
C ILE A 39 5.16 8.53 3.38
N TYR A 40 4.83 8.49 4.68
CA TYR A 40 5.75 7.98 5.70
C TYR A 40 6.14 6.52 5.42
N LEU A 41 5.16 5.67 5.11
CA LEU A 41 5.40 4.28 4.76
C LEU A 41 6.28 4.15 3.51
N PHE A 42 6.05 4.98 2.50
CA PHE A 42 6.83 4.98 1.27
C PHE A 42 8.30 5.37 1.53
N VAL A 43 8.54 6.43 2.30
CA VAL A 43 9.89 6.85 2.70
C VAL A 43 10.58 5.75 3.52
N LEU A 44 9.86 5.15 4.46
CA LEU A 44 10.37 4.03 5.27
C LEU A 44 10.75 2.83 4.40
N LEU A 45 9.94 2.48 3.40
CA LEU A 45 10.23 1.40 2.47
C LEU A 45 11.48 1.67 1.64
N ILE A 46 11.69 2.91 1.18
CA ILE A 46 12.91 3.30 0.46
C ILE A 46 14.15 3.13 1.36
N LEU A 47 14.07 3.62 2.61
CA LEU A 47 15.17 3.49 3.58
C LEU A 47 15.47 2.02 3.88
N LEU A 48 14.43 1.22 4.10
CA LEU A 48 14.56 -0.21 4.34
C LEU A 48 15.19 -0.93 3.14
N PHE A 49 14.79 -0.56 1.93
CA PHE A 49 15.35 -1.11 0.70
C PHE A 49 16.84 -0.76 0.56
N ALA A 50 17.23 0.47 0.86
CA ALA A 50 18.63 0.89 0.86
C ALA A 50 19.47 0.06 1.84
N VAL A 51 19.00 -0.10 3.09
CA VAL A 51 19.67 -0.95 4.09
C VAL A 51 19.71 -2.42 3.63
N GLY A 52 18.62 -2.91 3.03
CA GLY A 52 18.53 -4.26 2.49
C GLY A 52 19.58 -4.54 1.41
N ILE A 53 19.79 -3.61 0.48
CA ILE A 53 20.85 -3.73 -0.54
C ILE A 53 22.22 -3.84 0.13
N PHE A 54 22.52 -2.98 1.11
CA PHE A 54 23.79 -3.05 1.84
C PHE A 54 23.99 -4.40 2.53
N LEU A 55 22.96 -4.94 3.16
CA LEU A 55 23.02 -6.27 3.80
C LEU A 55 23.25 -7.39 2.78
N LEU A 56 22.64 -7.32 1.60
CA LEU A 56 22.86 -8.31 0.54
C LEU A 56 24.29 -8.27 -0.01
N VAL A 57 24.84 -7.06 -0.20
CA VAL A 57 26.25 -6.89 -0.60
C VAL A 57 27.19 -7.42 0.48
N LEU A 58 26.92 -7.11 1.75
CA LEU A 58 27.71 -7.61 2.88
C LEU A 58 27.68 -9.15 2.93
N LEU A 59 26.49 -9.74 2.72
CA LEU A 59 26.31 -11.18 2.64
C LEU A 59 27.11 -11.77 1.47
N ALA A 60 27.06 -11.16 0.28
CA ALA A 60 27.82 -11.60 -0.88
C ALA A 60 29.33 -11.60 -0.61
N VAL A 61 29.85 -10.55 0.04
CA VAL A 61 31.26 -10.45 0.44
C VAL A 61 31.62 -11.51 1.48
N PHE A 62 30.74 -11.75 2.45
CA PHE A 62 30.93 -12.82 3.44
C PHE A 62 31.01 -14.21 2.78
N LEU A 63 30.11 -14.50 1.84
CA LEU A 63 30.13 -15.75 1.07
C LEU A 63 31.38 -15.87 0.18
N ASN A 64 31.84 -14.78 -0.44
CA ASN A 64 33.10 -14.76 -1.19
C ASN A 64 34.27 -15.19 -0.31
N HIS A 65 34.36 -14.64 0.90
CA HIS A 65 35.43 -14.99 1.83
C HIS A 65 35.34 -16.45 2.29
N PHE A 66 34.12 -16.94 2.57
CA PHE A 66 33.87 -18.32 2.98
C PHE A 66 34.24 -19.34 1.88
N TRP A 67 33.92 -19.04 0.62
CA TRP A 67 34.24 -19.90 -0.52
C TRP A 67 35.62 -19.66 -1.13
N LYS A 68 36.43 -18.75 -0.56
CA LYS A 68 37.75 -18.37 -1.09
C LYS A 68 37.70 -18.01 -2.59
N SER A 69 36.63 -17.33 -2.99
CA SER A 69 36.39 -16.93 -4.38
C SER A 69 36.00 -15.47 -4.44
N ASP A 70 36.54 -14.73 -5.40
CA ASP A 70 36.34 -13.28 -5.51
C ASP A 70 34.93 -12.89 -5.97
N TYR A 71 34.18 -13.82 -6.59
CA TYR A 71 32.90 -13.51 -7.24
C TYR A 71 31.75 -14.49 -6.91
N ALA A 72 32.03 -15.68 -6.35
CA ALA A 72 31.02 -16.72 -6.18
C ALA A 72 29.84 -16.32 -5.26
N GLY A 73 30.11 -15.55 -4.21
CA GLY A 73 29.11 -15.00 -3.31
C GLY A 73 28.17 -14.00 -3.98
N PHE A 74 28.67 -13.16 -4.89
CA PHE A 74 27.80 -12.29 -5.71
C PHE A 74 26.91 -13.10 -6.65
N VAL A 75 27.45 -14.15 -7.27
CA VAL A 75 26.68 -15.05 -8.14
C VAL A 75 25.58 -15.77 -7.35
N ALA A 76 25.88 -16.25 -6.15
CA ALA A 76 24.88 -16.93 -5.31
C ALA A 76 23.76 -16.00 -4.83
N VAL A 77 24.10 -14.80 -4.37
CA VAL A 77 23.10 -13.80 -3.95
C VAL A 77 22.26 -13.34 -5.16
N GLY A 78 22.90 -13.14 -6.31
CA GLY A 78 22.20 -12.83 -7.56
C GLY A 78 21.26 -13.95 -8.02
N ALA A 79 21.68 -15.21 -7.93
CA ALA A 79 20.86 -16.36 -8.25
C ALA A 79 19.65 -16.48 -7.30
N LEU A 80 19.84 -16.24 -6.00
CA LEU A 80 18.73 -16.18 -5.03
C LEU A 80 17.74 -15.06 -5.38
N MET A 81 18.21 -13.85 -5.69
CA MET A 81 17.36 -12.74 -6.13
C MET A 81 16.60 -13.08 -7.43
N ALA A 82 17.26 -13.70 -8.40
CA ALA A 82 16.62 -14.14 -9.63
C ALA A 82 15.54 -15.21 -9.37
N ALA A 83 15.81 -16.19 -8.49
CA ALA A 83 14.86 -17.23 -8.11
C ALA A 83 13.63 -16.65 -7.41
N THR A 84 13.82 -15.73 -6.47
CA THR A 84 12.69 -15.05 -5.78
C THR A 84 11.86 -14.20 -6.76
N THR A 85 12.50 -13.56 -7.74
CA THR A 85 11.82 -12.79 -8.78
C THR A 85 10.99 -13.71 -9.68
N LEU A 86 11.58 -14.81 -10.13
CA LEU A 86 10.90 -15.82 -10.93
C LEU A 86 9.70 -16.41 -10.18
N PHE A 87 9.87 -16.72 -8.89
CA PHE A 87 8.80 -17.20 -8.02
C PHE A 87 7.63 -16.21 -7.97
N TRP A 88 7.90 -14.91 -7.81
CA TRP A 88 6.86 -13.87 -7.84
C TRP A 88 6.14 -13.78 -9.18
N VAL A 89 6.85 -13.90 -10.30
CA VAL A 89 6.25 -13.89 -11.64
C VAL A 89 5.32 -15.08 -11.84
N LEU A 90 5.73 -16.27 -11.39
CA LEU A 90 4.90 -17.48 -11.46
C LEU A 90 3.70 -17.42 -10.51
N ALA A 91 3.90 -16.89 -9.29
CA ALA A 91 2.87 -16.73 -8.29
C ALA A 91 1.90 -15.57 -8.57
N ARG A 92 2.14 -14.78 -9.64
CA ARG A 92 1.32 -13.60 -9.98
C ARG A 92 -0.16 -13.90 -10.07
N ARG A 93 -0.54 -15.06 -10.64
CA ARG A 93 -1.96 -15.46 -10.77
C ARG A 93 -2.59 -15.70 -9.39
N THR A 94 -1.92 -16.46 -8.53
CA THR A 94 -2.36 -16.74 -7.16
C THR A 94 -2.45 -15.48 -6.32
N ALA A 95 -1.47 -14.58 -6.43
CA ALA A 95 -1.46 -13.31 -5.72
C ALA A 95 -2.64 -12.41 -6.15
N GLN A 96 -2.94 -12.34 -7.45
CA GLN A 96 -4.08 -11.58 -7.96
C GLN A 96 -5.43 -12.14 -7.49
N GLU A 97 -5.57 -13.47 -7.46
CA GLU A 97 -6.77 -14.12 -6.94
C GLU A 97 -6.96 -13.89 -5.44
N TRP A 98 -5.87 -13.91 -4.68
CA TRP A 98 -5.90 -13.61 -3.24
C TRP A 98 -6.33 -12.17 -2.98
N ILE A 99 -5.73 -11.19 -3.68
CA ILE A 99 -6.08 -9.77 -3.56
C ILE A 99 -7.56 -9.54 -3.90
N LYS A 100 -8.07 -10.18 -4.96
CA LYS A 100 -9.49 -10.10 -5.33
C LYS A 100 -10.41 -10.63 -4.22
N LYS A 101 -10.05 -11.76 -3.60
CA LYS A 101 -10.84 -12.34 -2.49
C LYS A 101 -10.82 -11.45 -1.25
N THR A 102 -9.67 -10.88 -0.91
CA THR A 102 -9.54 -9.97 0.25
C THR A 102 -10.33 -8.67 0.05
N LEU A 103 -10.29 -8.09 -1.15
CA LEU A 103 -11.11 -6.91 -1.49
C LEU A 103 -12.60 -7.23 -1.41
N HIS A 104 -13.04 -8.38 -1.94
CA HIS A 104 -14.45 -8.79 -1.84
C HIS A 104 -14.91 -8.99 -0.39
N GLN A 105 -14.05 -9.49 0.49
CA GLN A 105 -14.39 -9.63 1.91
C GLN A 105 -14.51 -8.29 2.62
N PHE A 106 -13.62 -7.33 2.33
CA PHE A 106 -13.69 -5.98 2.93
C PHE A 106 -14.95 -5.22 2.51
N PHE A 107 -15.33 -5.26 1.23
CA PHE A 107 -16.53 -4.58 0.73
C PHE A 107 -17.85 -5.25 1.14
N ARG A 108 -17.82 -6.52 1.56
CA ARG A 108 -19.01 -7.23 2.07
C ARG A 108 -19.25 -7.02 3.57
N ASN A 109 -18.25 -6.51 4.28
CA ASN A 109 -18.30 -6.30 5.74
C ASN A 109 -18.46 -4.82 6.15
N GLN A 110 -18.62 -3.91 5.18
CA GLN A 110 -19.25 -2.60 5.36
C GLN A 110 -20.71 -2.70 4.93
#